data_AF-X0QC30-F1
#
_entry.id   AF-X0QC30-F1
#
_cell.length_a   1.000
_cell.length_b   1.000
_cell.length_c   1.000
_cell.angle_alpha   90.00
_cell.angle_beta   90.00
_cell.angle_gamma   90.00
#
_symmetry.space_group_name_H-M   'P 1'
#
loop_
_entity.id
_entity.type
_entity.pdbx_description
1 polymer ?
#
loop_
_entity_poly.entity_id
_entity_poly.type
_entity_poly.pdbx_seq_one_letter_code
_entity_poly.pdbx_strand_id
1 'polypeptide(L)'
;MRVEHEVGRKRLWEVKWRFGVIGLLLFKYFGNKPQWSQPRYIFRLYCVGFFSFFGTIFGLIILLVKRHQPWELIFFVALLAICSLVYGMWAQYYFDKKFEKELGDDKHF
;
A
#
# COMPACT_ATOMS: atom_id res chain seq x y z
N MET A 1 22.33 15.89 8.84
CA MET A 1 21.28 15.66 9.87
C MET A 1 20.00 16.45 9.67
N ARG A 2 19.98 17.80 9.57
CA ARG A 2 18.69 18.56 9.43
C ARG A 2 18.00 18.36 8.07
N VAL A 3 18.79 18.18 7.00
CA VAL A 3 18.30 18.00 5.62
C VAL A 3 17.66 16.62 5.41
N GLU A 4 18.23 15.55 5.96
CA GLU A 4 17.68 14.18 5.87
C GLU A 4 16.31 14.06 6.54
N HIS A 5 16.12 14.76 7.67
CA HIS A 5 14.83 14.81 8.38
C HIS A 5 13.74 15.57 7.60
N GLU A 6 14.09 16.52 6.74
CA GLU A 6 13.11 17.22 5.90
C GLU A 6 12.72 16.41 4.66
N VAL A 7 13.69 15.74 4.04
CA VAL A 7 13.44 14.85 2.89
C VAL A 7 12.58 13.65 3.30
N GLY A 8 12.86 13.04 4.47
CA GLY A 8 12.05 11.96 5.02
C GLY A 8 10.61 12.38 5.34
N ARG A 9 10.41 13.58 5.90
CA ARG A 9 9.07 14.11 6.20
C ARG A 9 8.25 14.41 4.95
N LYS A 10 8.86 14.98 3.91
CA LYS A 10 8.19 15.21 2.62
C LYS A 10 7.76 13.91 1.95
N ARG A 11 8.62 12.88 1.93
CA ARG A 11 8.28 11.54 1.41
C ARG A 11 7.10 10.91 2.18
N LEU A 12 7.11 10.98 3.50
CA LEU A 12 6.01 10.44 4.33
C LEU A 12 4.69 11.17 4.07
N TRP A 13 4.71 12.49 3.89
CA TRP A 13 3.51 13.28 3.62
C TRP A 13 2.90 12.96 2.24
N GLU A 14 3.74 12.80 1.21
CA GLU A 14 3.28 12.36 -0.12
C GLU A 14 2.65 10.97 -0.10
N VAL A 15 3.30 10.02 0.59
CA VAL A 15 2.77 8.65 0.71
C VAL A 15 1.45 8.65 1.47
N LYS A 16 1.33 9.45 2.54
CA LYS A 16 0.07 9.61 3.29
C LYS A 16 -1.05 10.18 2.41
N TRP A 17 -0.76 11.21 1.61
CA TRP A 17 -1.74 11.84 0.75
C TRP A 17 -2.22 10.91 -0.38
N ARG A 18 -1.32 10.11 -0.94
CA ARG A 18 -1.65 9.21 -2.07
C ARG A 18 -2.25 7.88 -1.63
N PHE A 19 -1.69 7.25 -0.61
CA PHE A 19 -2.05 5.89 -0.21
C PHE A 19 -2.81 5.81 1.11
N GLY A 20 -3.09 6.96 1.72
CA GLY A 20 -3.79 7.05 3.00
C GLY A 20 -2.94 6.54 4.16
N VAL A 21 -3.62 6.23 5.27
CA VAL A 21 -2.98 5.80 6.52
C VAL A 21 -2.36 4.41 6.38
N ILE A 22 -3.01 3.49 5.67
CA ILE A 22 -2.52 2.11 5.48
C ILE A 22 -1.20 2.14 4.72
N GLY A 23 -1.15 2.84 3.58
CA GLY A 23 0.07 2.95 2.79
C GLY A 23 1.20 3.69 3.51
N LEU A 24 0.88 4.66 4.35
CA LEU A 24 1.85 5.32 5.22
C LEU A 24 2.44 4.34 6.26
N LEU A 25 1.60 3.54 6.91
CA LEU A 25 2.05 2.55 7.88
C LEU A 25 2.93 1.51 7.21
N LEU A 26 2.50 0.96 6.07
CA LEU A 26 3.31 0.01 5.29
C LEU A 26 4.66 0.60 4.89
N PHE A 27 4.69 1.84 4.39
CA PHE A 27 5.94 2.53 4.05
C PHE A 27 6.83 2.74 5.29
N LYS A 28 6.25 3.15 6.41
CA LYS A 28 7.02 3.41 7.65
C LYS A 28 7.64 2.14 8.22
N TYR A 29 6.92 1.02 8.20
CA TYR A 29 7.40 -0.24 8.78
C TYR A 29 8.30 -1.05 7.84
N PHE A 30 8.10 -0.96 6.53
CA PHE A 30 8.78 -1.81 5.56
C PHE A 30 9.68 -1.04 4.57
N GLY A 31 9.58 0.29 4.50
CA GLY A 31 10.33 1.15 3.57
C GLY A 31 11.85 1.04 3.66
N ASN A 32 12.38 0.67 4.83
CA ASN A 32 13.82 0.50 5.05
C ASN A 32 14.32 -0.94 4.82
N LYS A 33 13.45 -1.87 4.41
CA LYS A 33 13.87 -3.25 4.16
C LYS A 33 14.59 -3.35 2.81
N PRO A 34 15.64 -4.19 2.69
CA PRO A 34 16.38 -4.38 1.44
C PRO A 34 15.51 -4.91 0.30
N GLN A 35 14.38 -5.55 0.63
CA GLN A 35 13.39 -6.05 -0.33
C GLN A 35 12.56 -4.94 -0.97
N TRP A 36 12.61 -3.71 -0.45
CA TRP A 36 11.84 -2.58 -0.95
C TRP A 36 12.24 -2.16 -2.37
N SER A 37 13.48 -2.45 -2.79
CA SER A 37 13.92 -2.27 -4.18
C SER A 37 13.26 -3.22 -5.17
N GLN A 38 12.54 -4.25 -4.70
CA GLN A 38 11.89 -5.23 -5.55
C GLN A 38 10.43 -4.81 -5.83
N PRO A 39 10.04 -4.58 -7.11
CA PRO A 39 8.68 -4.16 -7.46
C PRO A 39 7.60 -5.14 -6.98
N ARG A 40 7.91 -6.44 -7.07
CA ARG A 40 7.02 -7.53 -6.61
C ARG A 40 6.78 -7.50 -5.10
N TYR A 41 7.74 -7.01 -4.32
CA TYR A 41 7.61 -6.89 -2.87
C TYR A 41 6.63 -5.77 -2.51
N ILE A 42 6.77 -4.59 -3.13
CA ILE A 42 5.87 -3.45 -2.94
C ILE A 42 4.44 -3.83 -3.32
N PHE A 43 4.25 -4.44 -4.50
CA PHE A 43 2.95 -4.91 -4.95
C PHE A 43 2.28 -5.82 -3.91
N ARG A 44 2.98 -6.87 -3.47
CA ARG A 44 2.45 -7.83 -2.49
C ARG A 44 2.14 -7.15 -1.16
N LEU A 45 3.02 -6.28 -0.69
CA LEU A 45 2.86 -5.61 0.60
C LEU A 45 1.62 -4.72 0.62
N TYR A 46 1.42 -3.90 -0.42
CA TYR A 46 0.26 -3.00 -0.51
C TYR A 46 -1.03 -3.75 -0.82
N CYS A 47 -0.97 -4.79 -1.65
CA CYS A 47 -2.12 -5.66 -1.92
C CYS A 47 -2.55 -6.40 -0.63
N VAL A 48 -1.66 -7.18 -0.02
CA VAL A 48 -1.99 -7.93 1.20
C VAL A 48 -2.39 -6.98 2.34
N GLY A 49 -1.69 -5.87 2.52
CA GLY A 49 -2.01 -4.89 3.56
C GLY A 49 -3.41 -4.28 3.39
N PHE A 50 -3.79 -3.91 2.17
CA PHE A 50 -5.13 -3.41 1.87
C PHE A 50 -6.20 -4.49 2.09
N PHE A 51 -5.99 -5.68 1.53
CA PHE A 51 -6.92 -6.79 1.67
C PHE A 51 -7.13 -7.19 3.13
N SER A 52 -6.07 -7.34 3.91
CA SER A 52 -6.17 -7.70 5.32
C SER A 52 -6.87 -6.62 6.13
N PHE A 53 -6.53 -5.34 5.94
CA PHE A 53 -7.15 -4.25 6.71
C PHE A 53 -8.67 -4.18 6.49
N PHE A 54 -9.10 -4.11 5.23
CA PHE A 54 -10.52 -4.04 4.91
C PHE A 54 -11.22 -5.38 5.14
N GLY A 55 -10.57 -6.50 4.85
CA GLY A 55 -11.08 -7.84 5.13
C GLY A 55 -11.38 -8.05 6.61
N THR A 56 -10.51 -7.58 7.51
CA THR A 56 -10.77 -7.64 8.95
C THR A 56 -11.90 -6.70 9.37
N ILE A 57 -11.93 -5.44 8.89
CA ILE A 57 -13.00 -4.49 9.26
C ILE A 57 -14.36 -5.02 8.83
N PHE A 58 -14.50 -5.39 7.55
CA PHE A 58 -15.76 -5.85 7.01
C PHE A 58 -16.11 -7.26 7.50
N GLY A 59 -15.12 -8.14 7.69
CA GLY A 59 -15.33 -9.44 8.33
C GLY A 59 -15.89 -9.30 9.75
N LEU A 60 -15.40 -8.33 10.53
CA LEU A 60 -15.95 -8.02 11.86
C LEU A 60 -17.38 -7.47 11.78
N ILE A 61 -17.67 -6.55 10.86
CA ILE A 61 -19.04 -6.03 10.67
C ILE A 61 -20.01 -7.17 10.34
N ILE A 62 -19.61 -8.07 9.44
CA ILE A 62 -20.41 -9.22 9.01
C ILE A 62 -20.64 -10.21 10.16
N LEU A 63 -19.64 -10.43 11.03
CA LEU A 63 -19.81 -11.25 12.23
C LEU A 63 -20.81 -10.63 13.22
N LEU A 64 -20.87 -9.30 13.30
CA LEU A 64 -21.77 -8.58 14.22
C LEU A 64 -23.21 -8.50 13.69
N VAL A 65 -23.40 -8.52 12.38
CA VAL A 65 -24.73 -8.42 11.74
C VAL A 65 -25.25 -9.84 11.45
N LYS A 66 -26.19 -10.33 12.27
CA LYS A 66 -26.72 -11.70 12.22
C LYS A 66 -27.45 -12.11 10.93
N ARG A 67 -27.63 -11.22 9.95
CA ARG A 67 -28.43 -11.47 8.75
C ARG A 67 -27.65 -11.09 7.49
N HIS A 68 -26.94 -12.07 6.93
CA HIS A 68 -26.25 -11.94 5.65
C HIS A 68 -26.57 -13.14 4.77
N GLN A 69 -26.71 -12.89 3.47
CA GLN A 69 -26.77 -13.98 2.50
C GLN A 69 -25.35 -14.36 2.04
N PRO A 70 -25.05 -15.65 1.83
CA PRO A 70 -23.70 -16.09 1.49
C PRO A 70 -23.16 -15.50 0.18
N TRP A 71 -24.03 -15.13 -0.77
CA TRP A 71 -23.62 -14.51 -2.03
C TRP A 71 -23.13 -13.07 -1.86
N GLU A 72 -23.65 -12.32 -0.87
CA GLU A 72 -23.20 -10.96 -0.57
C GLU A 72 -21.74 -10.97 -0.09
N LEU A 73 -21.40 -11.98 0.72
CA LEU A 73 -20.04 -12.21 1.20
C LEU A 73 -19.09 -12.53 0.04
N ILE A 74 -19.51 -13.44 -0.85
CA ILE A 74 -18.69 -13.82 -2.02
C ILE A 74 -18.46 -12.61 -2.92
N PHE A 75 -19.51 -11.84 -3.22
CA PHE A 75 -19.40 -10.63 -4.02
C PHE A 75 -18.48 -9.60 -3.37
N PHE A 76 -18.63 -9.39 -2.06
CA PHE A 76 -17.79 -8.48 -1.29
C PHE A 76 -16.31 -8.90 -1.33
N VAL A 77 -16.01 -10.17 -1.08
CA VAL A 77 -14.63 -10.70 -1.11
C VAL A 77 -14.04 -10.58 -2.52
N ALA A 78 -14.81 -10.88 -3.56
CA ALA A 78 -14.37 -10.72 -4.95
C ALA A 78 -14.06 -9.26 -5.29
N LEU A 79 -14.95 -8.33 -4.91
CA LEU A 79 -14.74 -6.90 -5.11
C LEU A 79 -13.50 -6.41 -4.35
N LEU A 80 -13.35 -6.82 -3.10
CA LEU A 80 -12.20 -6.48 -2.25
C LEU A 80 -10.89 -7.00 -2.86
N ALA A 81 -10.88 -8.22 -3.40
CA ALA A 81 -9.72 -8.79 -4.07
C ALA A 81 -9.32 -7.95 -5.29
N ILE A 82 -10.28 -7.55 -6.13
CA ILE A 82 -10.01 -6.69 -7.30
C ILE A 82 -9.48 -5.33 -6.86
N CYS A 83 -10.14 -4.66 -5.90
CA CYS A 83 -9.67 -3.38 -5.37
C CYS A 83 -8.26 -3.47 -4.79
N SER A 84 -7.96 -4.57 -4.10
CA SER A 84 -6.64 -4.84 -3.54
C SER A 84 -5.57 -5.01 -4.61
N LEU A 85 -5.86 -5.73 -5.70
CA LEU A 85 -4.94 -5.87 -6.83
C LEU A 85 -4.66 -4.52 -7.49
N VAL A 86 -5.71 -3.73 -7.75
CA VAL A 86 -5.57 -2.38 -8.32
C VAL A 86 -4.73 -1.48 -7.42
N TYR A 87 -4.98 -1.51 -6.10
CA TYR A 87 -4.21 -0.74 -5.12
C TYR A 87 -2.74 -1.16 -5.08
N GLY A 88 -2.46 -2.47 -5.09
CA GLY A 88 -1.10 -3.00 -5.18
C GLY A 88 -0.38 -2.57 -6.46
N MET A 89 -1.04 -2.67 -7.62
CA MET A 89 -0.49 -2.23 -8.91
C MET A 89 -0.20 -0.72 -8.91
N TRP A 90 -1.10 0.07 -8.35
CA TRP A 90 -0.93 1.52 -8.26
C TRP A 90 0.24 1.91 -7.35
N ALA A 91 0.41 1.21 -6.22
CA ALA A 91 1.56 1.40 -5.34
C ALA A 91 2.86 1.02 -6.04
N GLN A 92 2.92 -0.15 -6.67
CA GLN A 92 4.08 -0.58 -7.44
C GLN A 92 4.46 0.46 -8.49
N TYR A 93 3.51 0.88 -9.34
CA TYR A 93 3.77 1.86 -10.39
C TYR A 93 4.30 3.19 -9.85
N TYR A 94 3.74 3.68 -8.73
CA TYR A 94 4.21 4.91 -8.12
C TYR A 94 5.65 4.80 -7.62
N PHE A 95 5.98 3.72 -6.92
CA PHE A 95 7.32 3.54 -6.38
C PHE A 95 8.34 3.21 -7.47
N ASP A 96 8.00 2.39 -8.46
CA ASP A 96 8.86 2.10 -9.61
C ASP A 96 9.24 3.41 -10.33
N LYS A 97 8.25 4.27 -10.64
CA LYS A 97 8.50 5.57 -11.27
C LYS A 97 9.34 6.51 -10.39
N LYS A 98 9.22 6.40 -9.06
CA LYS A 98 10.00 7.21 -8.11
C LYS A 98 11.44 6.71 -8.00
N PHE A 99 11.65 5.40 -7.96
CA PHE A 99 12.99 4.78 -7.98
C PHE A 99 13.71 5.02 -9.30
N GLU A 100 13.00 4.95 -10.43
CA GLU A 100 13.57 5.26 -11.74
C GLU A 100 14.02 6.72 -11.84
N LYS A 101 13.28 7.65 -11.24
CA LYS A 101 13.67 9.07 -11.16
C LYS A 101 14.87 9.29 -10.23
N GLU A 102 14.98 8.56 -9.12
CA GLU A 102 16.12 8.65 -8.20
C GLU A 102 17.39 8.04 -8.82
N LEU A 103 17.31 6.91 -9.54
CA LEU A 103 18.45 6.33 -10.27
C LEU A 103 18.86 7.13 -11.52
N GLY A 104 17.95 7.89 -12.13
CA GLY A 104 18.25 8.75 -13.28
C GLY A 104 19.02 10.01 -12.91
N ASP A 105 18.82 10.53 -11.68
CA ASP A 105 19.50 11.72 -11.16
C ASP A 105 20.97 11.41 -10.78
N ASP A 106 21.24 10.20 -10.28
CA ASP A 106 22.60 9.74 -9.93
C ASP A 106 23.53 9.54 -11.15
N LYS A 107 23.00 9.54 -12.39
CA LYS A 107 23.80 9.47 -13.62
C LYS A 107 24.25 10.83 -14.14
N HIS A 108 23.80 11.92 -13.50
CA HIS A 108 24.12 13.30 -13.89
C HIS A 108 25.09 14.02 -12.94
N PHE A 109 25.70 13.29 -11.99
CA PHE A 109 26.76 13.79 -11.11
C PHE A 109 28.11 13.14 -11.42
#